data_AF-A0A858U4V8-F1
#
_entry.id   AF-A0A858U4V8-F1
#
_cell.length_a   1.000
_cell.length_b   1.000
_cell.length_c   1.000
_cell.angle_alpha   90.00
_cell.angle_beta   90.00
_cell.angle_gamma   90.00
#
_symmetry.space_group_name_H-M   'P 1'
#
loop_
_entity.id
_entity.type
_entity.pdbx_description
1 polymer ?
#
loop_
_entity_poly.entity_id
_entity_poly.type
_entity_poly.pdbx_seq_one_letter_code
_entity_poly.pdbx_strand_id
1 'polypeptide(L)'
;MQKSIIDKQKIFDDYDGFSKAKKINKSAKILKIIAFALFIVMSALLLFFAPRTIFAQSLLPFNSLRFFFNFDSFGIQQLNILILFRMFLLGFVFIFSFYKNFINISLNQHYIKKYYLWFAAYLSLSIASFLLFFLYFENLPVKLVHLSLILVALYLINLGYSIQSMHIKMKSEPLVYKNRNILIITSISQLISLGLVLGFVYGWNHSSRVPNFLFQANSFYTKMVNLFTVRSISNLLAIIAISLLFALLVVGNSFERINLLTQKGNAKLYLKNLIILNLGLAFVAFLWLIRMFPLVLDDTNVLKIPLQRNYLYLLQIIIPVTVLGIYAFLVYSKNKKIQGTLKHNLFLAIAQSIIWFSLLIINVNSQDEKINIINLFFSAIAAIAIISLYFIRIKSANNFSNIFIVVLLMSIITTLLIFAVNHLLIEKSNANYLFYVINSNISIHAIMIVVTFTISLIFLLSNISYLTHILFRVKNNQLINQSEIKVSKEFRNEK
;
A
#
# COMPACT_ATOMS: atom_id res chain seq x y z
N MET A 1 11.78 -31.70 41.32
CA MET A 1 11.76 -30.36 40.69
C MET A 1 12.03 -30.37 39.18
N GLN A 2 13.01 -31.11 38.65
CA GLN A 2 13.24 -31.21 37.20
C GLN A 2 12.08 -31.88 36.43
N LYS A 3 11.47 -32.95 36.98
CA LYS A 3 10.31 -33.62 36.35
C LYS A 3 9.12 -32.68 36.12
N SER A 4 8.79 -31.83 37.10
CA SER A 4 7.72 -30.84 36.98
C SER A 4 8.02 -29.68 36.02
N ILE A 5 9.29 -29.41 35.73
CA ILE A 5 9.71 -28.42 34.72
C ILE A 5 9.60 -29.03 33.32
N ILE A 6 10.01 -30.30 33.17
CA ILE A 6 9.88 -31.07 31.92
C ILE A 6 8.41 -31.31 31.56
N ASP A 7 7.55 -31.61 32.54
CA ASP A 7 6.12 -31.79 32.32
C ASP A 7 5.42 -30.47 31.96
N LYS A 8 5.83 -29.35 32.58
CA LYS A 8 5.37 -28.02 32.15
C LYS A 8 5.85 -27.67 30.74
N GLN A 9 7.09 -28.00 30.36
CA GLN A 9 7.60 -27.81 29.00
C GLN A 9 6.86 -28.67 27.97
N LYS A 10 6.55 -29.94 28.27
CA LYS A 10 5.74 -30.81 27.41
C LYS A 10 4.34 -30.23 27.15
N ILE A 11 3.69 -29.66 28.17
CA ILE A 11 2.38 -29.02 28.03
C ILE A 11 2.45 -27.79 27.10
N PHE A 12 3.55 -27.04 27.11
CA PHE A 12 3.74 -25.90 26.19
C PHE A 12 4.11 -26.33 24.76
N ASP A 13 4.89 -27.39 24.59
CA ASP A 13 5.26 -27.93 23.27
C ASP A 13 4.07 -28.61 22.56
N ASP A 14 3.12 -29.20 23.30
CA ASP A 14 1.88 -29.78 22.74
C ASP A 14 0.93 -28.71 22.16
N TYR A 15 0.97 -27.46 22.65
CA TYR A 15 0.21 -26.36 22.06
C TYR A 15 0.73 -25.96 20.66
N ASP A 16 2.05 -26.05 20.45
CA ASP A 16 2.67 -25.82 19.14
C ASP A 16 2.39 -26.98 18.16
N GLY A 17 2.20 -28.20 18.69
CA GLY A 17 1.71 -29.37 17.94
C GLY A 17 0.26 -29.23 17.47
N PHE A 18 -0.64 -28.79 18.36
CA PHE A 18 -2.05 -28.55 18.03
C PHE A 18 -2.28 -27.39 17.05
N SER A 19 -1.34 -26.44 16.97
CA SER A 19 -1.35 -25.36 15.97
C SER A 19 -1.06 -25.86 14.55
N LYS A 20 -0.08 -26.77 14.39
CA LYS A 20 0.44 -27.21 13.09
C LYS A 20 -0.43 -28.25 12.39
N ALA A 21 -1.27 -28.98 13.13
CA ALA A 21 -2.16 -30.03 12.59
C ALA A 21 -3.58 -29.55 12.21
N LYS A 22 -3.83 -28.23 12.13
CA LYS A 22 -5.18 -27.71 11.82
C LYS A 22 -5.47 -27.74 10.32
N LYS A 23 -6.26 -28.73 9.89
CA LYS A 23 -6.76 -28.90 8.52
C LYS A 23 -7.43 -27.60 8.03
N ILE A 24 -6.86 -26.99 6.99
CA ILE A 24 -7.41 -25.77 6.37
C ILE A 24 -8.84 -26.06 5.91
N ASN A 25 -9.78 -25.23 6.33
CA ASN A 25 -11.17 -25.36 5.92
C ASN A 25 -11.30 -25.13 4.40
N LYS A 26 -11.79 -26.15 3.67
CA LYS A 26 -11.94 -26.11 2.20
C LYS A 26 -12.78 -24.91 1.75
N SER A 27 -13.83 -24.57 2.49
CA SER A 27 -14.70 -23.42 2.17
C SER A 27 -13.96 -22.08 2.29
N ALA A 28 -13.16 -21.88 3.34
CA ALA A 28 -12.34 -20.68 3.50
C ALA A 28 -11.31 -20.54 2.37
N LYS A 29 -10.72 -21.66 1.92
CA LYS A 29 -9.79 -21.66 0.78
C LYS A 29 -10.50 -21.24 -0.52
N ILE A 30 -11.68 -21.78 -0.80
CA ILE A 30 -12.47 -21.45 -1.99
C ILE A 30 -12.85 -19.96 -1.99
N LEU A 31 -13.44 -19.46 -0.90
CA LEU A 31 -13.84 -18.05 -0.80
C LEU A 31 -12.64 -17.10 -0.97
N LYS A 32 -11.48 -17.48 -0.45
CA LYS A 32 -10.25 -16.69 -0.60
C LYS A 32 -9.77 -16.62 -2.05
N ILE A 33 -9.84 -17.73 -2.78
CA ILE A 33 -9.49 -17.78 -4.21
C ILE A 33 -10.47 -16.91 -5.01
N ILE A 34 -11.78 -17.05 -4.75
CA ILE A 34 -12.82 -16.26 -5.41
C ILE A 34 -12.58 -14.75 -5.18
N ALA A 35 -12.40 -14.34 -3.91
CA ALA A 35 -12.15 -12.93 -3.58
C ALA A 35 -10.89 -12.39 -4.27
N PHE A 36 -9.82 -13.18 -4.32
CA PHE A 36 -8.56 -12.78 -4.97
C PHE A 36 -8.69 -12.67 -6.49
N ALA A 37 -9.31 -13.67 -7.12
CA ALA A 37 -9.51 -13.68 -8.57
C ALA A 37 -10.40 -12.50 -9.01
N LEU A 38 -11.52 -12.28 -8.32
CA LEU A 38 -12.40 -11.13 -8.58
C LEU A 38 -11.66 -9.80 -8.40
N PHE A 39 -10.89 -9.67 -7.32
CA PHE A 39 -10.11 -8.47 -7.07
C PHE A 39 -9.12 -8.16 -8.20
N ILE A 40 -8.38 -9.17 -8.69
CA ILE A 40 -7.46 -9.02 -9.82
C ILE A 40 -8.20 -8.61 -11.09
N VAL A 41 -9.25 -9.36 -11.46
CA VAL A 41 -10.01 -9.12 -12.70
C VAL A 41 -10.65 -7.73 -12.68
N MET A 42 -11.33 -7.36 -11.60
CA MET A 42 -11.99 -6.06 -11.49
C MET A 42 -10.99 -4.91 -11.46
N SER A 43 -9.87 -5.06 -10.75
CA SER A 43 -8.81 -4.04 -10.76
C SER A 43 -8.19 -3.88 -12.15
N ALA A 44 -7.94 -4.99 -12.86
CA ALA A 44 -7.44 -4.97 -14.23
C ALA A 44 -8.43 -4.30 -15.17
N LEU A 45 -9.73 -4.63 -15.10
CA LEU A 45 -10.77 -3.97 -15.89
C LEU A 45 -10.83 -2.46 -15.60
N LEU A 46 -10.77 -2.04 -14.33
CA LEU A 46 -10.76 -0.62 -13.97
C LEU A 46 -9.56 0.11 -14.58
N LEU A 47 -8.36 -0.47 -14.49
CA LEU A 47 -7.16 0.14 -15.05
C LEU A 47 -7.16 0.12 -16.58
N PHE A 48 -7.52 -1.00 -17.22
CA PHE A 48 -7.61 -1.05 -18.68
C PHE A 48 -8.61 0.00 -19.18
N PHE A 49 -9.79 0.13 -18.58
CA PHE A 49 -10.74 1.16 -18.98
C PHE A 49 -10.51 2.52 -18.30
N ALA A 50 -9.33 2.78 -17.72
CA ALA A 50 -9.04 3.95 -16.88
C ALA A 50 -9.48 5.31 -17.46
N PRO A 51 -9.29 5.63 -18.75
CA PRO A 51 -9.77 6.89 -19.31
C PRO A 51 -11.27 7.09 -19.07
N ARG A 52 -12.08 6.06 -19.32
CA ARG A 52 -13.53 6.08 -19.11
C ARG A 52 -13.90 5.89 -17.63
N THR A 53 -13.26 4.98 -16.92
CA THR A 53 -13.67 4.58 -15.56
C THR A 53 -13.10 5.49 -14.49
N ILE A 54 -11.78 5.54 -14.34
CA ILE A 54 -11.06 6.23 -13.27
C ILE A 54 -11.06 7.74 -13.53
N PHE A 55 -10.65 8.14 -14.74
CA PHE A 55 -10.54 9.54 -15.16
C PHE A 55 -11.84 10.14 -15.67
N ALA A 56 -12.87 9.30 -15.86
CA ALA A 56 -14.20 9.73 -16.24
C ALA A 56 -14.20 10.71 -17.42
N GLN A 57 -13.39 10.42 -18.43
CA GLN A 57 -13.10 11.30 -19.57
C GLN A 57 -14.36 11.88 -20.23
N SER A 58 -15.49 11.18 -20.17
CA SER A 58 -16.79 11.64 -20.65
C SER A 58 -17.38 12.86 -19.92
N LEU A 59 -16.88 13.17 -18.72
CA LEU A 59 -17.24 14.37 -17.98
C LEU A 59 -16.43 15.60 -18.42
N LEU A 60 -15.27 15.37 -19.05
CA LEU A 60 -14.41 16.46 -19.51
C LEU A 60 -14.87 17.00 -20.87
N PRO A 61 -14.60 18.28 -21.17
CA PRO A 61 -14.88 18.85 -22.48
C PRO A 61 -14.26 18.02 -23.60
N PHE A 62 -15.03 17.84 -24.67
CA PHE A 62 -14.63 17.08 -25.87
C PHE A 62 -14.21 15.62 -25.59
N ASN A 63 -14.59 15.06 -24.44
CA ASN A 63 -14.18 13.74 -23.99
C ASN A 63 -12.66 13.58 -24.11
N SER A 64 -11.86 14.54 -23.63
CA SER A 64 -10.39 14.49 -23.72
C SER A 64 -9.75 14.70 -22.36
N LEU A 65 -8.71 13.92 -22.07
CA LEU A 65 -7.90 14.08 -20.85
C LEU A 65 -6.96 15.30 -20.91
N ARG A 66 -6.96 16.04 -22.02
CA ARG A 66 -6.30 17.34 -22.13
C ARG A 66 -6.76 18.33 -21.06
N PHE A 67 -8.04 18.29 -20.69
CA PHE A 67 -8.63 19.18 -19.69
C PHE A 67 -8.53 18.62 -18.26
N PHE A 68 -7.97 17.42 -18.09
CA PHE A 68 -7.75 16.84 -16.78
C PHE A 68 -6.67 17.63 -16.03
N PHE A 69 -6.92 18.01 -14.78
CA PHE A 69 -6.10 18.93 -13.99
C PHE A 69 -5.88 20.33 -14.60
N ASN A 70 -6.72 20.76 -15.54
CA ASN A 70 -6.80 22.17 -15.91
C ASN A 70 -7.67 22.92 -14.88
N PHE A 71 -7.16 24.03 -14.34
CA PHE A 71 -7.82 24.84 -13.32
C PHE A 71 -8.07 26.30 -13.75
N ASP A 72 -8.03 26.58 -15.07
CA ASP A 72 -8.11 27.93 -15.62
C ASP A 72 -9.52 28.54 -15.51
N SER A 73 -10.56 27.70 -15.43
CA SER A 73 -11.95 28.14 -15.27
C SER A 73 -12.68 27.37 -14.18
N PHE A 74 -13.63 28.03 -13.52
CA PHE A 74 -14.41 27.42 -12.44
C PHE A 74 -15.18 26.15 -12.88
N GLY A 75 -15.67 26.12 -14.12
CA GLY A 75 -16.39 24.95 -14.66
C GLY A 75 -15.47 23.74 -14.82
N ILE A 76 -14.27 23.92 -15.39
CA ILE A 76 -13.29 22.84 -15.56
C ILE A 76 -12.72 22.41 -14.21
N GLN A 77 -12.45 23.36 -13.30
CA GLN A 77 -12.05 23.08 -11.91
C GLN A 77 -13.08 22.21 -11.19
N GLN A 78 -14.37 22.51 -11.36
CA GLN A 78 -15.46 21.71 -10.83
C GLN A 78 -15.44 20.29 -11.37
N LEU A 79 -15.42 20.12 -12.69
CA LEU A 79 -15.39 18.78 -13.31
C LEU A 79 -14.18 17.96 -12.81
N ASN A 80 -13.00 18.56 -12.78
CA ASN A 80 -11.80 17.90 -12.24
C ASN A 80 -11.96 17.46 -10.79
N ILE A 81 -12.55 18.29 -9.93
CA ILE A 81 -12.75 17.93 -8.52
C ILE A 81 -13.83 16.85 -8.35
N LEU A 82 -14.88 16.85 -9.16
CA LEU A 82 -15.87 15.77 -9.16
C LEU A 82 -15.24 14.44 -9.57
N ILE A 83 -14.39 14.45 -10.60
CA ILE A 83 -13.66 13.25 -11.07
C ILE A 83 -12.75 12.71 -9.97
N LEU A 84 -11.92 13.58 -9.37
CA LEU A 84 -10.99 13.20 -8.31
C LEU A 84 -11.72 12.66 -7.08
N PHE A 85 -12.77 13.36 -6.64
CA PHE A 85 -13.56 12.90 -5.51
C PHE A 85 -14.16 11.52 -5.76
N ARG A 86 -14.78 11.32 -6.92
CA ARG A 86 -15.35 10.03 -7.34
C ARG A 86 -14.29 8.94 -7.35
N MET A 87 -13.13 9.22 -7.94
CA MET A 87 -11.99 8.31 -7.98
C MET A 87 -11.54 7.89 -6.57
N PHE A 88 -11.32 8.85 -5.67
CA PHE A 88 -10.86 8.54 -4.31
C PHE A 88 -11.93 7.84 -3.48
N LEU A 89 -13.19 8.27 -3.55
CA LEU A 89 -14.28 7.69 -2.77
C LEU A 89 -14.58 6.25 -3.20
N LEU A 90 -14.84 6.03 -4.50
CA LEU A 90 -15.12 4.69 -5.01
C LEU A 90 -13.89 3.79 -4.92
N GLY A 91 -12.70 4.32 -5.20
CA GLY A 91 -11.44 3.61 -5.07
C GLY A 91 -11.19 3.14 -3.64
N PHE A 92 -11.43 4.02 -2.65
CA PHE A 92 -11.34 3.66 -1.24
C PHE A 92 -12.31 2.52 -0.88
N VAL A 93 -13.60 2.66 -1.20
CA VAL A 93 -14.60 1.62 -0.88
C VAL A 93 -14.28 0.29 -1.56
N PHE A 94 -13.87 0.33 -2.83
CA PHE A 94 -13.51 -0.84 -3.63
C PHE A 94 -12.32 -1.58 -3.00
N ILE A 95 -11.19 -0.89 -2.82
CA ILE A 95 -9.94 -1.48 -2.32
C ILE A 95 -10.12 -1.91 -0.85
N PHE A 96 -10.70 -1.05 -0.01
CA PHE A 96 -10.87 -1.34 1.41
C PHE A 96 -11.77 -2.55 1.65
N SER A 97 -12.88 -2.67 0.94
CA SER A 97 -13.83 -3.77 1.12
C SER A 97 -13.21 -5.10 0.68
N PHE A 98 -12.50 -5.14 -0.45
CA PHE A 98 -11.75 -6.34 -0.88
C PHE A 98 -10.66 -6.71 0.11
N TYR A 99 -9.85 -5.72 0.51
CA TYR A 99 -8.79 -5.89 1.47
C TYR A 99 -9.30 -6.49 2.79
N LYS A 100 -10.34 -5.88 3.36
CA LYS A 100 -10.90 -6.30 4.64
C LYS A 100 -11.53 -7.69 4.51
N ASN A 101 -12.24 -7.95 3.42
CA ASN A 101 -12.84 -9.26 3.17
C ASN A 101 -11.78 -10.36 3.07
N PHE A 102 -10.71 -10.13 2.30
CA PHE A 102 -9.63 -11.10 2.10
C PHE A 102 -8.90 -11.45 3.41
N ILE A 103 -8.60 -10.45 4.24
CA ILE A 103 -7.98 -10.67 5.55
C ILE A 103 -8.94 -11.39 6.50
N ASN A 104 -10.21 -10.98 6.56
CA ASN A 104 -11.18 -11.59 7.46
C ASN A 104 -11.44 -13.07 7.14
N ILE A 105 -11.47 -13.48 5.86
CA ILE A 105 -11.59 -14.91 5.48
C ILE A 105 -10.45 -15.73 6.13
N SER A 106 -9.25 -15.18 6.14
CA SER A 106 -8.08 -15.85 6.70
C SER A 106 -8.11 -15.93 8.23
N LEU A 107 -8.54 -14.86 8.89
CA LEU A 107 -8.67 -14.81 10.36
C LEU A 107 -9.88 -15.62 10.86
N ASN A 108 -10.89 -15.83 10.01
CA ASN A 108 -12.12 -16.55 10.35
C ASN A 108 -12.18 -17.96 9.75
N GLN A 109 -11.05 -18.56 9.35
CA GLN A 109 -11.04 -19.87 8.69
C GLN A 109 -11.82 -20.97 9.47
N HIS A 110 -11.85 -20.89 10.81
CA HIS A 110 -12.57 -21.81 11.68
C HIS A 110 -14.06 -21.45 11.84
N TYR A 111 -14.40 -20.17 11.76
CA TYR A 111 -15.76 -19.65 11.94
C TYR A 111 -16.39 -19.20 10.61
N ILE A 112 -15.92 -19.74 9.49
CA ILE A 112 -16.25 -19.23 8.15
C ILE A 112 -17.76 -19.28 7.85
N LYS A 113 -18.47 -20.27 8.39
CA LYS A 113 -19.94 -20.36 8.28
C LYS A 113 -20.64 -19.13 8.89
N LYS A 114 -20.14 -18.63 10.02
CA LYS A 114 -20.65 -17.41 10.67
C LYS A 114 -20.20 -16.13 9.97
N TYR A 115 -19.14 -16.21 9.16
CA TYR A 115 -18.59 -15.07 8.40
C TYR A 115 -19.26 -14.86 7.03
N TYR A 116 -20.01 -15.85 6.52
CA TYR A 116 -20.55 -15.83 5.15
C TYR A 116 -21.40 -14.58 4.83
N LEU A 117 -22.23 -14.15 5.78
CA LEU A 117 -23.04 -12.93 5.65
C LEU A 117 -22.15 -11.69 5.41
N TRP A 118 -21.09 -11.54 6.20
CA TRP A 118 -20.15 -10.43 6.05
C TRP A 118 -19.32 -10.54 4.78
N PHE A 119 -18.94 -11.75 4.39
CA PHE A 119 -18.27 -11.98 3.10
C PHE A 119 -19.11 -11.44 1.94
N ALA A 120 -20.41 -11.75 1.91
CA ALA A 120 -21.33 -11.27 0.90
C ALA A 120 -21.50 -9.74 0.96
N ALA A 121 -21.63 -9.16 2.16
CA ALA A 121 -21.79 -7.72 2.35
C ALA A 121 -20.56 -6.90 1.90
N TYR A 122 -19.34 -7.34 2.22
CA TYR A 122 -18.13 -6.65 1.74
C TYR A 122 -17.96 -6.83 0.22
N LEU A 123 -18.26 -8.02 -0.31
CA LEU A 123 -18.15 -8.29 -1.74
C LEU A 123 -19.18 -7.46 -2.54
N SER A 124 -20.41 -7.33 -2.05
CA SER A 124 -21.44 -6.52 -2.69
C SER A 124 -21.07 -5.04 -2.71
N LEU A 125 -20.48 -4.50 -1.64
CA LEU A 125 -19.94 -3.12 -1.63
C LEU A 125 -18.82 -2.95 -2.66
N SER A 126 -17.89 -3.90 -2.75
CA SER A 126 -16.83 -3.87 -3.77
C SER A 126 -17.40 -3.90 -5.19
N ILE A 127 -18.37 -4.77 -5.46
CA ILE A 127 -19.03 -4.88 -6.76
C ILE A 127 -19.83 -3.61 -7.08
N ALA A 128 -20.58 -3.08 -6.12
CA ALA A 128 -21.33 -1.83 -6.31
C ALA A 128 -20.40 -0.67 -6.64
N SER A 129 -19.29 -0.51 -5.90
CA SER A 129 -18.29 0.52 -6.18
C SER A 129 -17.67 0.36 -7.58
N PHE A 130 -17.34 -0.87 -7.97
CA PHE A 130 -16.85 -1.18 -9.30
C PHE A 130 -17.85 -0.83 -10.40
N LEU A 131 -19.13 -1.19 -10.25
CA LEU A 131 -20.16 -0.85 -11.24
C LEU A 131 -20.37 0.67 -11.31
N LEU A 132 -20.32 1.38 -10.18
CA LEU A 132 -20.41 2.85 -10.15
C LEU A 132 -19.24 3.52 -10.90
N PHE A 133 -18.05 2.91 -10.92
CA PHE A 133 -16.95 3.38 -11.78
C PHE A 133 -17.27 3.31 -13.30
N PHE A 134 -18.20 2.46 -13.73
CA PHE A 134 -18.59 2.35 -15.14
C PHE A 134 -19.89 3.09 -15.47
N LEU A 135 -20.75 3.33 -14.48
CA LEU A 135 -22.12 3.79 -14.72
C LEU A 135 -22.39 5.21 -14.21
N TYR A 136 -21.64 5.70 -13.22
CA TYR A 136 -21.94 6.96 -12.55
C TYR A 136 -21.07 8.11 -13.07
N PHE A 137 -21.62 8.91 -13.99
CA PHE A 137 -20.95 10.08 -14.60
C PHE A 137 -21.78 11.35 -14.42
N GLU A 138 -21.94 11.78 -13.17
CA GLU A 138 -22.74 12.97 -12.84
C GLU A 138 -21.86 14.21 -12.69
N ASN A 139 -22.27 15.31 -13.32
CA ASN A 139 -21.55 16.60 -13.31
C ASN A 139 -22.08 17.58 -12.24
N LEU A 140 -23.11 17.19 -11.48
CA LEU A 140 -23.70 18.00 -10.42
C LEU A 140 -23.11 17.66 -9.05
N PRO A 141 -22.54 18.63 -8.30
CA PRO A 141 -21.97 18.39 -6.98
C PRO A 141 -22.94 17.79 -5.95
N VAL A 142 -24.23 18.17 -5.99
CA VAL A 142 -25.25 17.61 -5.09
C VAL A 142 -25.36 16.10 -5.23
N LYS A 143 -25.31 15.58 -6.47
CA LYS A 143 -25.36 14.12 -6.71
C LYS A 143 -24.12 13.42 -6.15
N LEU A 144 -22.98 14.10 -6.14
CA LEU A 144 -21.73 13.58 -5.57
C LEU A 144 -21.77 13.51 -4.03
N VAL A 145 -22.47 14.44 -3.37
CA VAL A 145 -22.76 14.35 -1.93
C VAL A 145 -23.51 13.07 -1.60
N HIS A 146 -24.53 12.70 -2.38
CA HIS A 146 -25.31 11.47 -2.15
C HIS A 146 -24.45 10.22 -2.35
N LEU A 147 -23.52 10.23 -3.31
CA LEU A 147 -22.58 9.13 -3.52
C LEU A 147 -21.76 8.84 -2.25
N SER A 148 -21.44 9.85 -1.44
CA SER A 148 -20.67 9.69 -0.20
C SER A 148 -21.36 8.85 0.88
N LEU A 149 -22.67 8.66 0.79
CA LEU A 149 -23.43 7.81 1.71
C LEU A 149 -23.05 6.33 1.65
N ILE A 150 -22.36 5.88 0.59
CA ILE A 150 -21.77 4.54 0.54
C ILE A 150 -20.80 4.29 1.71
N LEU A 151 -20.17 5.35 2.24
CA LEU A 151 -19.28 5.26 3.41
C LEU A 151 -20.04 4.92 4.69
N VAL A 152 -21.32 5.33 4.81
CA VAL A 152 -22.19 4.97 5.92
C VAL A 152 -22.46 3.46 5.89
N ALA A 153 -22.83 2.93 4.72
CA ALA A 153 -23.03 1.48 4.55
C ALA A 153 -21.76 0.68 4.90
N LEU A 154 -20.60 1.15 4.44
CA LEU A 154 -19.30 0.55 4.79
C LEU A 154 -19.04 0.58 6.31
N TYR A 155 -19.32 1.70 6.97
CA TYR A 155 -19.17 1.83 8.42
C TYR A 155 -20.09 0.86 9.18
N LEU A 156 -21.37 0.77 8.81
CA LEU A 156 -22.33 -0.12 9.46
C LEU A 156 -21.93 -1.60 9.31
N ILE A 157 -21.49 -2.00 8.12
CA ILE A 157 -20.96 -3.35 7.87
C ILE A 157 -19.71 -3.62 8.72
N ASN A 158 -18.79 -2.65 8.81
CA ASN A 158 -17.61 -2.75 9.66
C ASN A 158 -17.96 -2.91 11.14
N LEU A 159 -18.86 -2.06 11.65
CA LEU A 159 -19.28 -2.05 13.04
C LEU A 159 -19.97 -3.38 13.40
N GLY A 160 -20.93 -3.81 12.58
CA GLY A 160 -21.65 -5.07 12.79
C GLY A 160 -20.71 -6.28 12.79
N TYR A 161 -19.76 -6.33 11.85
CA TYR A 161 -18.74 -7.39 11.84
C TYR A 161 -17.84 -7.35 13.09
N SER A 162 -17.37 -6.17 13.51
CA SER A 162 -16.51 -6.03 14.69
C SER A 162 -17.23 -6.48 15.96
N ILE A 163 -18.52 -6.13 16.13
CA ILE A 163 -19.35 -6.60 17.25
C ILE A 163 -19.48 -8.13 17.23
N GLN A 164 -19.81 -8.72 16.08
CA GLN A 164 -19.93 -10.17 15.98
C GLN A 164 -18.59 -10.89 16.23
N SER A 165 -17.49 -10.36 15.69
CA SER A 165 -16.15 -10.92 15.87
C SER A 165 -15.77 -10.93 17.35
N MET A 166 -16.10 -9.86 18.08
CA MET A 166 -15.90 -9.79 19.53
C MET A 166 -16.60 -10.96 20.24
N HIS A 167 -17.88 -11.20 19.95
CA HIS A 167 -18.65 -12.27 20.60
C HIS A 167 -18.11 -13.68 20.25
N ILE A 168 -17.74 -13.91 19.00
CA ILE A 168 -17.28 -15.23 18.55
C ILE A 168 -15.87 -15.55 19.06
N LYS A 169 -14.97 -14.55 19.06
CA LYS A 169 -13.54 -14.75 19.30
C LYS A 169 -13.07 -14.42 20.70
N MET A 170 -13.95 -13.92 21.58
CA MET A 170 -13.60 -13.62 22.97
C MET A 170 -12.93 -14.81 23.68
N LYS A 171 -13.34 -16.05 23.36
CA LYS A 171 -12.78 -17.28 23.93
C LYS A 171 -11.50 -17.75 23.22
N SER A 172 -11.38 -17.56 21.91
CA SER A 172 -10.24 -18.07 21.12
C SER A 172 -9.04 -17.12 21.11
N GLU A 173 -9.28 -15.81 21.17
CA GLU A 173 -8.27 -14.75 21.06
C GLU A 173 -8.55 -13.65 22.11
N PRO A 174 -8.42 -13.96 23.41
CA PRO A 174 -8.86 -13.07 24.49
C PRO A 174 -8.08 -11.75 24.52
N LEU A 175 -6.82 -11.74 24.12
CA LEU A 175 -5.98 -10.54 24.16
C LEU A 175 -6.47 -9.41 23.23
N VAL A 176 -7.14 -9.73 22.11
CA VAL A 176 -7.76 -8.71 21.23
C VAL A 176 -9.24 -8.52 21.55
N TYR A 177 -10.00 -9.61 21.67
CA TYR A 177 -11.45 -9.53 21.66
C TYR A 177 -12.10 -9.53 23.05
N LYS A 178 -11.35 -9.77 24.13
CA LYS A 178 -11.85 -9.57 25.52
C LYS A 178 -11.83 -8.10 25.91
N ASN A 179 -10.87 -7.33 25.39
CA ASN A 179 -10.72 -5.92 25.72
C ASN A 179 -11.68 -5.05 24.88
N ARG A 180 -12.79 -4.63 25.48
CA ARG A 180 -13.79 -3.74 24.87
C ARG A 180 -13.20 -2.42 24.38
N ASN A 181 -12.15 -1.92 25.04
CA ASN A 181 -11.54 -0.64 24.69
C ASN A 181 -10.99 -0.64 23.26
N ILE A 182 -10.49 -1.79 22.79
CA ILE A 182 -9.98 -1.92 21.42
C ILE A 182 -11.09 -1.67 20.41
N LEU A 183 -12.26 -2.27 20.61
CA LEU A 183 -13.43 -2.08 19.74
C LEU A 183 -13.98 -0.65 19.85
N ILE A 184 -14.07 -0.11 21.06
CA ILE A 184 -14.60 1.24 21.32
C ILE A 184 -13.74 2.30 20.62
N ILE A 185 -12.42 2.29 20.86
CA ILE A 185 -11.48 3.25 20.27
C ILE A 185 -11.58 3.19 18.74
N THR A 186 -11.48 1.99 18.15
CA THR A 186 -11.55 1.85 16.69
C THR A 186 -12.90 2.28 16.11
N SER A 187 -14.02 1.92 16.75
CA SER A 187 -15.36 2.23 16.23
C SER A 187 -15.69 3.72 16.34
N ILE A 188 -15.29 4.37 17.43
CA ILE A 188 -15.48 5.81 17.64
C ILE A 188 -14.59 6.59 16.67
N SER A 189 -13.32 6.22 16.51
CA SER A 189 -12.45 6.89 15.52
C SER A 189 -13.00 6.77 14.10
N GLN A 190 -13.56 5.61 13.73
CA GLN A 190 -14.18 5.41 12.42
C GLN A 190 -15.45 6.26 12.26
N LEU A 191 -16.26 6.38 13.31
CA LEU A 191 -17.46 7.22 13.30
C LEU A 191 -17.11 8.71 13.17
N ILE A 192 -16.12 9.18 13.93
CA ILE A 192 -15.63 10.56 13.84
C ILE A 192 -15.06 10.83 12.44
N SER A 193 -14.27 9.90 11.89
CA SER A 193 -13.72 10.01 10.54
C SER A 193 -14.84 10.09 9.49
N LEU A 194 -15.86 9.25 9.59
CA LEU A 194 -17.03 9.29 8.72
C LEU A 194 -17.77 10.64 8.84
N GLY A 195 -18.03 11.08 10.07
CA GLY A 195 -18.68 12.35 10.36
C GLY A 195 -17.92 13.55 9.79
N LEU A 196 -16.59 13.55 9.90
CA LEU A 196 -15.74 14.60 9.31
C LEU A 196 -15.78 14.59 7.78
N VAL A 197 -15.69 13.42 7.14
CA VAL A 197 -15.75 13.33 5.67
C VAL A 197 -17.11 13.76 5.14
N LEU A 198 -18.20 13.27 5.74
CA LEU A 198 -19.55 13.68 5.35
C LEU A 198 -19.76 15.17 5.64
N GLY A 199 -19.39 15.65 6.83
CA GLY A 199 -19.50 17.06 7.20
C GLY A 199 -18.73 17.98 6.25
N PHE A 200 -17.54 17.57 5.81
CA PHE A 200 -16.74 18.30 4.83
C PHE A 200 -17.46 18.37 3.46
N VAL A 201 -17.94 17.23 2.96
CA VAL A 201 -18.60 17.15 1.64
C VAL A 201 -19.94 17.89 1.62
N TYR A 202 -20.78 17.69 2.64
CA TYR A 202 -22.05 18.39 2.78
C TYR A 202 -21.85 19.88 3.03
N GLY A 203 -20.91 20.24 3.92
CA GLY A 203 -20.57 21.63 4.22
C GLY A 203 -20.08 22.37 2.98
N TRP A 204 -19.22 21.75 2.18
CA TRP A 204 -18.73 22.33 0.94
C TRP A 204 -19.86 22.56 -0.06
N ASN A 205 -20.74 21.59 -0.27
CA ASN A 205 -21.84 21.75 -1.22
C ASN A 205 -22.91 22.75 -0.76
N HIS A 206 -23.26 22.76 0.53
CA HIS A 206 -24.35 23.60 1.07
C HIS A 206 -23.92 25.06 1.32
N SER A 207 -22.63 25.33 1.45
CA SER A 207 -22.11 26.69 1.72
C SER A 207 -22.02 27.60 0.49
N SER A 208 -22.50 27.13 -0.66
CA SER A 208 -22.53 27.91 -1.89
C SER A 208 -23.82 28.73 -2.01
N ARG A 209 -23.68 30.01 -2.36
CA ARG A 209 -24.83 30.86 -2.70
C ARG A 209 -25.42 30.53 -4.07
N VAL A 210 -24.63 29.93 -4.96
CA VAL A 210 -25.08 29.49 -6.29
C VAL A 210 -25.22 27.97 -6.25
N PRO A 211 -26.42 27.41 -6.44
CA PRO A 211 -26.62 25.97 -6.36
C PRO A 211 -25.73 25.25 -7.37
N ASN A 212 -25.14 24.12 -6.97
CA ASN A 212 -24.27 23.28 -7.81
C ASN A 212 -22.94 23.91 -8.25
N PHE A 213 -22.47 24.98 -7.60
CA PHE A 213 -21.12 25.53 -7.79
C PHE A 213 -20.27 25.41 -6.52
N LEU A 214 -19.12 24.74 -6.61
CA LEU A 214 -18.25 24.47 -5.45
C LEU A 214 -17.26 25.60 -5.14
N PHE A 215 -16.90 26.42 -6.13
CA PHE A 215 -15.83 27.43 -6.01
C PHE A 215 -16.33 28.87 -6.02
N GLN A 216 -17.45 29.12 -6.69
CA GLN A 216 -18.01 30.47 -6.83
C GLN A 216 -18.94 30.79 -5.67
N ALA A 217 -18.74 31.96 -5.04
CA ALA A 217 -19.56 32.46 -3.93
C ALA A 217 -19.77 31.43 -2.81
N ASN A 218 -18.75 30.61 -2.54
CA ASN A 218 -18.79 29.53 -1.58
C ASN A 218 -17.98 29.88 -0.33
N SER A 219 -18.68 30.13 0.78
CA SER A 219 -18.04 30.56 2.03
C SER A 219 -17.12 29.51 2.65
N PHE A 220 -17.41 28.22 2.42
CA PHE A 220 -16.57 27.12 2.87
C PHE A 220 -15.24 27.10 2.11
N TYR A 221 -15.31 27.22 0.78
CA TYR A 221 -14.11 27.32 -0.06
C TYR A 221 -13.26 28.53 0.33
N THR A 222 -13.87 29.71 0.53
CA THR A 222 -13.12 30.92 0.95
C THR A 222 -12.44 30.71 2.30
N LYS A 223 -13.09 30.08 3.28
CA LYS A 223 -12.47 29.76 4.58
C LYS A 223 -11.29 28.80 4.43
N MET A 224 -11.41 27.78 3.60
CA MET A 224 -10.33 26.82 3.33
C MET A 224 -9.14 27.49 2.65
N VAL A 225 -9.37 28.36 1.66
CA VAL A 225 -8.29 29.13 1.02
C VAL A 225 -7.62 30.03 2.06
N ASN A 226 -8.39 30.78 2.85
CA ASN A 226 -7.87 31.70 3.85
C ASN A 226 -7.03 31.00 4.92
N LEU A 227 -7.37 29.75 5.29
CA LEU A 227 -6.58 28.93 6.21
C LEU A 227 -5.13 28.75 5.74
N PHE A 228 -4.90 28.62 4.43
CA PHE A 228 -3.57 28.37 3.88
C PHE A 228 -2.88 29.63 3.31
N THR A 229 -3.64 30.63 2.87
CA THR A 229 -3.07 31.84 2.23
C THR A 229 -2.85 32.99 3.20
N VAL A 230 -3.73 33.17 4.19
CA VAL A 230 -3.63 34.27 5.15
C VAL A 230 -2.64 33.88 6.25
N ARG A 231 -1.52 34.61 6.31
CA ARG A 231 -0.49 34.42 7.33
C ARG A 231 -0.99 34.96 8.68
N SER A 232 -1.55 34.08 9.49
CA SER A 232 -1.97 34.39 10.86
C SER A 232 -1.61 33.25 11.82
N ILE A 233 -1.33 33.59 13.08
CA ILE A 233 -1.01 32.60 14.13
C ILE A 233 -2.20 31.65 14.36
N SER A 234 -3.43 32.17 14.30
CA SER A 234 -4.65 31.35 14.42
C SER A 234 -4.75 30.31 13.31
N ASN A 235 -4.46 30.67 12.06
CA ASN A 235 -4.45 29.73 10.94
C ASN A 235 -3.36 28.66 11.09
N LEU A 236 -2.15 29.04 11.53
CA LEU A 236 -1.08 28.08 11.80
C LEU A 236 -1.48 27.08 12.89
N LEU A 237 -2.03 27.57 14.01
CA LEU A 237 -2.53 26.71 15.09
C LEU A 237 -3.65 25.78 14.61
N ALA A 238 -4.57 26.28 13.78
CA ALA A 238 -5.63 25.46 13.19
C ALA A 238 -5.06 24.35 12.28
N ILE A 239 -4.07 24.66 11.44
CA ILE A 239 -3.40 23.66 10.57
C ILE A 239 -2.72 22.57 11.42
N ILE A 240 -2.00 22.96 12.48
CA ILE A 240 -1.33 22.01 13.39
C ILE A 240 -2.37 21.13 14.10
N ALA A 241 -3.43 21.73 14.64
CA ALA A 241 -4.50 21.00 15.33
C ALA A 241 -5.21 20.02 14.39
N ILE A 242 -5.55 20.43 13.17
CA ILE A 242 -6.15 19.56 12.14
C ILE A 242 -5.20 18.41 11.79
N SER A 243 -3.91 18.68 11.63
CA SER A 243 -2.91 17.66 11.31
C SER A 243 -2.75 16.63 12.44
N LEU A 244 -2.70 17.09 13.70
CA LEU A 244 -2.67 16.21 14.88
C LEU A 244 -3.95 15.38 15.00
N LEU A 245 -5.11 15.97 14.76
CA LEU A 245 -6.39 15.27 14.74
C LEU A 245 -6.39 14.16 13.69
N PHE A 246 -5.93 14.44 12.46
CA PHE A 246 -5.81 13.42 11.42
C PHE A 246 -4.85 12.30 11.82
N ALA A 247 -3.68 12.62 12.40
CA ALA A 247 -2.73 11.62 12.88
C ALA A 247 -3.35 10.70 13.95
N LEU A 248 -4.05 11.27 14.94
CA LEU A 248 -4.76 10.53 15.98
C LEU A 248 -5.86 9.64 15.39
N LEU A 249 -6.64 10.14 14.43
CA LEU A 249 -7.68 9.36 13.76
C LEU A 249 -7.11 8.21 12.95
N VAL A 250 -5.98 8.38 12.26
CA VAL A 250 -5.31 7.29 11.53
C VAL A 250 -4.88 6.17 12.48
N VAL A 251 -4.30 6.52 13.63
CA VAL A 251 -3.92 5.55 14.67
C VAL A 251 -5.16 4.88 15.26
N GLY A 252 -6.18 5.65 15.64
CA GLY A 252 -7.43 5.14 16.22
C GLY A 252 -8.20 4.20 15.29
N ASN A 253 -8.34 4.57 14.02
CA ASN A 253 -8.97 3.74 12.97
C ASN A 253 -8.27 2.39 12.78
N SER A 254 -6.97 2.33 13.08
CA SER A 254 -6.13 1.15 12.93
C SER A 254 -5.81 0.45 14.26
N PHE A 255 -6.39 0.89 15.37
CA PHE A 255 -6.00 0.44 16.72
C PHE A 255 -6.19 -1.07 16.94
N GLU A 256 -7.28 -1.66 16.44
CA GLU A 256 -7.47 -3.13 16.42
C GLU A 256 -6.33 -3.85 15.67
N ARG A 257 -5.90 -3.31 14.53
CA ARG A 257 -4.83 -3.89 13.71
C ARG A 257 -3.46 -3.76 14.37
N ILE A 258 -3.19 -2.62 15.00
CA ILE A 258 -1.96 -2.40 15.78
C ILE A 258 -1.87 -3.46 16.90
N ASN A 259 -2.97 -3.71 17.61
CA ASN A 259 -3.04 -4.75 18.65
C ASN A 259 -2.94 -6.18 18.08
N LEU A 260 -3.43 -6.43 16.86
CA LEU A 260 -3.20 -7.72 16.20
C LEU A 260 -1.72 -7.94 15.84
N LEU A 261 -0.99 -6.87 15.50
CA LEU A 261 0.43 -6.93 15.13
C LEU A 261 1.36 -7.20 16.32
N THR A 262 0.95 -6.87 17.56
CA THR A 262 1.71 -7.22 18.77
C THR A 262 1.65 -8.72 19.07
N GLN A 263 0.67 -9.45 18.53
CA GLN A 263 0.53 -10.90 18.70
C GLN A 263 1.26 -11.67 17.59
N LYS A 264 2.37 -12.32 17.94
CA LYS A 264 3.28 -12.97 16.98
C LYS A 264 2.59 -13.89 15.95
N GLY A 265 1.65 -14.74 16.37
CA GLY A 265 0.96 -15.69 15.49
C GLY A 265 0.01 -15.03 14.50
N ASN A 266 -0.86 -14.15 15.00
CA ASN A 266 -1.85 -13.42 14.20
C ASN A 266 -1.18 -12.42 13.25
N ALA A 267 -0.14 -11.72 13.72
CA ALA A 267 0.65 -10.80 12.92
C ALA A 267 1.26 -11.47 11.68
N LYS A 268 1.82 -12.68 11.83
CA LYS A 268 2.42 -13.42 10.71
C LYS A 268 1.38 -13.77 9.64
N LEU A 269 0.20 -14.24 10.06
CA LEU A 269 -0.87 -14.59 9.14
C LEU A 269 -1.43 -13.35 8.42
N TYR A 270 -1.67 -12.27 9.18
CA TYR A 270 -2.12 -10.98 8.66
C TYR A 270 -1.15 -10.42 7.61
N LEU A 271 0.13 -10.26 7.95
CA LEU A 271 1.14 -9.69 7.06
C LEU A 271 1.34 -10.53 5.80
N LYS A 272 1.34 -11.86 5.92
CA LYS A 272 1.43 -12.77 4.76
C LYS A 272 0.29 -12.53 3.77
N ASN A 273 -0.94 -12.38 4.25
CA ASN A 273 -2.09 -12.16 3.37
C ASN A 273 -2.08 -10.77 2.74
N LEU A 274 -1.57 -9.78 3.47
CA LEU A 274 -1.38 -8.43 2.96
C LEU A 274 -0.34 -8.40 1.82
N ILE A 275 0.77 -9.11 1.99
CA ILE A 275 1.78 -9.29 0.94
C ILE A 275 1.18 -9.97 -0.30
N ILE A 276 0.38 -11.04 -0.14
CA ILE A 276 -0.27 -11.73 -1.28
C ILE A 276 -1.18 -10.77 -2.05
N LEU A 277 -1.98 -9.96 -1.35
CA LEU A 277 -2.89 -9.01 -1.97
C LEU A 277 -2.11 -7.91 -2.73
N ASN A 278 -1.05 -7.39 -2.12
CA ASN A 278 -0.19 -6.38 -2.75
C ASN A 278 0.58 -6.96 -3.95
N LEU A 279 1.03 -8.21 -3.92
CA LEU A 279 1.62 -8.87 -5.09
C LEU A 279 0.59 -8.99 -6.23
N GLY A 280 -0.68 -9.29 -5.91
CA GLY A 280 -1.78 -9.26 -6.88
C GLY A 280 -1.98 -7.87 -7.50
N LEU A 281 -2.00 -6.80 -6.69
CA LEU A 281 -2.07 -5.43 -7.19
C LEU A 281 -0.85 -5.03 -8.02
N ALA A 282 0.35 -5.41 -7.60
CA ALA A 282 1.58 -5.14 -8.34
C ALA A 282 1.56 -5.82 -9.71
N PHE A 283 1.06 -7.05 -9.78
CA PHE A 283 0.85 -7.76 -11.03
C PHE A 283 -0.18 -7.04 -11.93
N VAL A 284 -1.30 -6.59 -11.38
CA VAL A 284 -2.31 -5.82 -12.15
C VAL A 284 -1.76 -4.48 -12.64
N ALA A 285 -1.03 -3.74 -11.81
CA ALA A 285 -0.38 -2.49 -12.20
C ALA A 285 0.68 -2.72 -13.28
N PHE A 286 1.42 -3.83 -13.20
CA PHE A 286 2.37 -4.23 -14.23
C PHE A 286 1.70 -4.58 -15.56
N LEU A 287 0.60 -5.33 -15.55
CA LEU A 287 -0.20 -5.59 -16.76
C LEU A 287 -0.74 -4.30 -17.38
N TRP A 288 -1.12 -3.34 -16.56
CA TRP A 288 -1.56 -2.04 -17.05
C TRP A 288 -0.42 -1.23 -17.67
N LEU A 289 0.79 -1.31 -17.11
CA LEU A 289 1.97 -0.70 -17.72
C LEU A 289 2.26 -1.29 -19.11
N ILE A 290 2.03 -2.59 -19.34
CA ILE A 290 2.14 -3.19 -20.68
C ILE A 290 1.18 -2.52 -21.68
N ARG A 291 -0.05 -2.19 -21.24
CA ARG A 291 -1.04 -1.48 -22.06
C ARG A 291 -0.57 -0.08 -22.47
N MET A 292 0.42 0.51 -21.79
CA MET A 292 0.91 1.84 -22.15
C MET A 292 1.82 1.82 -23.39
N PHE A 293 2.53 0.72 -23.67
CA PHE A 293 3.47 0.66 -24.79
C PHE A 293 2.90 0.97 -26.19
N PRO A 294 1.66 0.56 -26.53
CA PRO A 294 1.06 0.92 -27.82
C PRO A 294 0.66 2.40 -27.97
N LEU A 295 0.67 3.19 -26.89
CA LEU A 295 0.29 4.60 -26.95
C LEU A 295 1.37 5.42 -27.67
N VAL A 296 0.96 6.31 -28.56
CA VAL A 296 1.87 7.13 -29.38
C VAL A 296 2.17 8.42 -28.64
N LEU A 297 3.45 8.65 -28.36
CA LEU A 297 3.97 9.92 -27.85
C LEU A 297 4.43 10.81 -29.01
N ASP A 298 4.32 12.13 -28.84
CA ASP A 298 4.92 13.08 -29.77
C ASP A 298 6.46 13.04 -29.69
N ASP A 299 7.11 13.20 -30.85
CA ASP A 299 8.58 13.23 -30.95
C ASP A 299 9.18 14.60 -30.61
N THR A 300 8.35 15.53 -30.13
CA THR A 300 8.74 16.88 -29.74
C THR A 300 8.51 17.12 -28.25
N ASN A 301 9.37 17.93 -27.63
CA ASN A 301 9.20 18.34 -26.24
C ASN A 301 8.01 19.32 -26.08
N VAL A 302 7.77 19.79 -24.84
CA VAL A 302 6.69 20.74 -24.51
C VAL A 302 6.77 22.04 -25.34
N LEU A 303 7.97 22.42 -25.79
CA LEU A 303 8.24 23.59 -26.65
C LEU A 303 8.26 23.26 -28.15
N LYS A 304 7.80 22.06 -28.55
CA LYS A 304 7.81 21.54 -29.92
C LYS A 304 9.20 21.36 -30.56
N ILE A 305 10.25 21.29 -29.75
CA ILE A 305 11.62 21.02 -30.22
C ILE A 305 11.78 19.49 -30.33
N PRO A 306 12.37 18.96 -31.41
CA PRO A 306 12.59 17.52 -31.57
C PRO A 306 13.43 16.96 -30.42
N LEU A 307 12.95 15.86 -29.83
CA LEU A 307 13.64 15.17 -28.74
C LEU A 307 14.83 14.35 -29.30
N GLN A 308 16.05 14.67 -28.87
CA GLN A 308 17.20 13.81 -29.13
C GLN A 308 17.16 12.60 -28.19
N ARG A 309 16.66 11.47 -28.71
CA ARG A 309 16.54 10.22 -27.94
C ARG A 309 17.90 9.53 -27.82
N ASN A 310 18.47 9.54 -26.61
CA ASN A 310 19.71 8.82 -26.32
C ASN A 310 19.42 7.38 -25.85
N TYR A 311 19.39 6.44 -26.79
CA TYR A 311 19.12 5.03 -26.50
C TYR A 311 20.19 4.33 -25.65
N LEU A 312 21.35 4.94 -25.40
CA LEU A 312 22.38 4.38 -24.50
C LEU A 312 21.85 4.17 -23.08
N TYR A 313 20.87 4.97 -22.65
CA TYR A 313 20.23 4.82 -21.35
C TYR A 313 19.46 3.49 -21.19
N LEU A 314 19.21 2.73 -22.27
CA LEU A 314 18.63 1.37 -22.20
C LEU A 314 19.63 0.31 -21.69
N LEU A 315 20.94 0.61 -21.65
CA LEU A 315 21.93 -0.29 -21.02
C LEU A 315 21.61 -0.58 -19.55
N GLN A 316 20.81 0.28 -18.91
CA GLN A 316 20.31 0.07 -17.56
C GLN A 316 19.58 -1.26 -17.38
N ILE A 317 18.93 -1.79 -18.41
CA ILE A 317 18.20 -3.08 -18.39
C ILE A 317 19.11 -4.24 -17.96
N ILE A 318 20.41 -4.16 -18.25
CA ILE A 318 21.39 -5.19 -17.86
C ILE A 318 21.48 -5.32 -16.33
N ILE A 319 21.35 -4.21 -15.59
CA ILE A 319 21.48 -4.20 -14.12
C ILE A 319 20.36 -5.01 -13.43
N PRO A 320 19.06 -4.74 -13.61
CA PRO A 320 18.00 -5.52 -12.97
C PRO A 320 17.99 -6.99 -13.42
N VAL A 321 18.32 -7.28 -14.68
CA VAL A 321 18.42 -8.66 -15.17
C VAL A 321 19.57 -9.42 -14.49
N THR A 322 20.76 -8.83 -14.39
CA THR A 322 21.91 -9.46 -13.71
C THR A 322 21.65 -9.63 -12.21
N VAL A 323 21.06 -8.63 -11.55
CA VAL A 323 20.70 -8.72 -10.12
C VAL A 323 19.68 -9.84 -9.89
N LEU A 324 18.65 -9.97 -10.73
CA LEU A 324 17.69 -11.07 -10.66
C LEU A 324 18.38 -12.44 -10.85
N GLY A 325 19.25 -12.56 -11.85
CA GLY A 325 20.00 -13.79 -12.12
C GLY A 325 20.88 -14.21 -10.95
N ILE A 326 21.64 -13.28 -10.37
CA ILE A 326 22.48 -13.50 -9.19
C ILE A 326 21.61 -13.90 -8.00
N TYR A 327 20.50 -13.20 -7.75
CA TYR A 327 19.60 -13.51 -6.64
C TYR A 327 18.99 -14.92 -6.78
N ALA A 328 18.49 -15.26 -7.97
CA ALA A 328 17.95 -16.59 -8.26
C ALA A 328 19.00 -17.68 -8.07
N PHE A 329 20.23 -17.46 -8.56
CA PHE A 329 21.35 -18.38 -8.35
C PHE A 329 21.64 -18.59 -6.85
N LEU A 330 21.70 -17.53 -6.04
CA LEU A 330 21.94 -17.64 -4.59
C LEU A 330 20.82 -18.37 -3.85
N VAL A 331 19.56 -18.22 -4.29
CA VAL A 331 18.40 -18.88 -3.70
C VAL A 331 18.37 -20.39 -4.02
N TYR A 332 18.73 -20.78 -5.25
CA TYR A 332 18.62 -22.16 -5.74
C TYR A 332 19.91 -22.98 -5.76
N SER A 333 21.09 -22.35 -5.65
CA SER A 333 22.38 -23.04 -5.66
C SER A 333 22.47 -24.11 -4.56
N LYS A 334 22.98 -25.31 -4.88
CA LYS A 334 23.12 -26.39 -3.88
C LYS A 334 24.19 -26.07 -2.81
N ASN A 335 25.27 -25.40 -3.20
CA ASN A 335 26.49 -25.24 -2.38
C ASN A 335 26.58 -23.87 -1.67
N LYS A 336 25.92 -22.83 -2.20
CA LYS A 336 25.97 -21.45 -1.65
C LYS A 336 24.61 -20.97 -1.14
N LYS A 337 23.81 -21.88 -0.56
CA LYS A 337 22.48 -21.52 -0.05
C LYS A 337 22.59 -20.46 1.03
N ILE A 338 21.80 -19.40 0.89
CA ILE A 338 21.60 -18.44 1.97
C ILE A 338 20.96 -19.21 3.14
N GLN A 339 21.65 -19.26 4.28
CA GLN A 339 21.13 -19.85 5.51
C GLN A 339 20.85 -18.74 6.54
N GLY A 340 19.68 -18.80 7.17
CA GLY A 340 19.25 -17.81 8.16
C GLY A 340 18.39 -16.69 7.57
N THR A 341 17.39 -16.25 8.34
CA THR A 341 16.42 -15.21 7.94
C THR A 341 17.07 -13.86 7.71
N LEU A 342 18.02 -13.47 8.56
CA LEU A 342 18.74 -12.21 8.45
C LEU A 342 19.52 -12.09 7.13
N LYS A 343 20.25 -13.14 6.75
CA LYS A 343 21.01 -13.13 5.49
C LYS A 343 20.07 -12.97 4.30
N HIS A 344 18.94 -13.68 4.26
CA HIS A 344 17.96 -13.53 3.19
C HIS A 344 17.37 -12.11 3.12
N ASN A 345 17.08 -11.50 4.27
CA ASN A 345 16.60 -10.11 4.32
C ASN A 345 17.64 -9.14 3.77
N LEU A 346 18.91 -9.34 4.12
CA LEU A 346 20.01 -8.49 3.68
C LEU A 346 20.21 -8.61 2.17
N PHE A 347 20.24 -9.83 1.61
CA PHE A 347 20.31 -10.03 0.17
C PHE A 347 19.10 -9.46 -0.58
N LEU A 348 17.89 -9.59 -0.01
CA LEU A 348 16.69 -8.96 -0.58
C LEU A 348 16.83 -7.43 -0.60
N ALA A 349 17.25 -6.83 0.51
CA ALA A 349 17.38 -5.38 0.63
C ALA A 349 18.47 -4.82 -0.30
N ILE A 350 19.61 -5.52 -0.43
CA ILE A 350 20.67 -5.17 -1.39
C ILE A 350 20.11 -5.20 -2.82
N ALA A 351 19.48 -6.30 -3.21
CA ALA A 351 18.98 -6.47 -4.57
C ALA A 351 17.94 -5.39 -4.94
N GLN A 352 17.00 -5.10 -4.04
CA GLN A 352 16.02 -4.02 -4.24
C GLN A 352 16.70 -2.66 -4.33
N SER A 353 17.63 -2.35 -3.42
CA SER A 353 18.32 -1.04 -3.41
C SER A 353 19.10 -0.80 -4.70
N ILE A 354 19.81 -1.82 -5.21
CA ILE A 354 20.58 -1.71 -6.47
C ILE A 354 19.65 -1.45 -7.67
N ILE A 355 18.53 -2.16 -7.76
CA ILE A 355 17.56 -2.00 -8.86
C ILE A 355 16.97 -0.58 -8.88
N TRP A 356 16.53 -0.08 -7.71
CA TRP A 356 15.91 1.24 -7.62
C TRP A 356 16.92 2.37 -7.74
N PHE A 357 18.14 2.19 -7.23
CA PHE A 357 19.23 3.17 -7.38
C PHE A 357 19.66 3.32 -8.84
N SER A 358 19.83 2.21 -9.56
CA SER A 358 20.21 2.27 -10.99
C SER A 358 19.12 2.94 -11.84
N LEU A 359 17.84 2.64 -11.56
CA LEU A 359 16.73 3.30 -12.23
C LEU A 359 16.69 4.81 -11.93
N LEU A 360 16.96 5.20 -10.68
CA LEU A 360 17.00 6.60 -10.26
C LEU A 360 18.05 7.40 -11.03
N ILE A 361 19.28 6.88 -11.14
CA ILE A 361 20.37 7.54 -11.87
C ILE A 361 19.96 7.81 -13.31
N ILE A 362 19.34 6.83 -13.95
CA ILE A 362 18.97 6.95 -15.37
C ILE A 362 17.77 7.86 -15.54
N ASN A 363 16.76 7.78 -14.67
CA ASN A 363 15.57 8.63 -14.78
C ASN A 363 15.87 10.11 -14.58
N VAL A 364 16.83 10.45 -13.70
CA VAL A 364 17.29 11.84 -13.53
C VAL A 364 18.03 12.35 -14.77
N ASN A 365 18.78 11.47 -15.45
CA ASN A 365 19.61 11.85 -16.60
C ASN A 365 18.87 11.76 -17.94
N SER A 366 17.92 10.84 -18.07
CA SER A 366 17.14 10.62 -19.28
C SER A 366 15.86 11.44 -19.23
N GLN A 367 15.81 12.50 -20.04
CA GLN A 367 14.61 13.32 -20.21
C GLN A 367 13.55 12.66 -21.12
N ASP A 368 13.78 11.43 -21.59
CA ASP A 368 12.88 10.72 -22.51
C ASP A 368 11.97 9.73 -21.76
N GLU A 369 10.66 10.01 -21.81
CA GLU A 369 9.64 9.19 -21.16
C GLU A 369 9.59 7.76 -21.70
N LYS A 370 9.85 7.56 -23.00
CA LYS A 370 9.79 6.23 -23.62
C LYS A 370 10.92 5.35 -23.10
N ILE A 371 12.10 5.91 -22.92
CA ILE A 371 13.25 5.19 -22.35
C ILE A 371 12.97 4.88 -20.88
N ASN A 372 12.46 5.87 -20.14
CA ASN A 372 12.16 5.72 -18.71
C ASN A 372 11.09 4.65 -18.43
N ILE A 373 10.02 4.55 -19.24
CA ILE A 373 9.00 3.51 -19.06
C ILE A 373 9.53 2.10 -19.37
N ILE A 374 10.42 1.97 -20.37
CA ILE A 374 11.08 0.69 -20.68
C ILE A 374 11.99 0.27 -19.52
N ASN A 375 12.82 1.18 -19.03
CA ASN A 375 13.72 0.91 -17.91
C ASN A 375 12.94 0.56 -16.63
N LEU A 376 11.83 1.26 -16.37
CA LEU A 376 10.92 0.93 -15.27
C LEU A 376 10.31 -0.47 -15.42
N PHE A 377 9.90 -0.87 -16.63
CA PHE A 377 9.33 -2.20 -16.89
C PHE A 377 10.30 -3.31 -16.46
N PHE A 378 11.56 -3.25 -16.89
CA PHE A 378 12.58 -4.25 -16.54
C PHE A 378 12.99 -4.20 -15.06
N SER A 379 13.10 -3.00 -14.47
CA SER A 379 13.36 -2.87 -13.04
C SER A 379 12.22 -3.43 -12.19
N ALA A 380 10.97 -3.14 -12.55
CA ALA A 380 9.80 -3.57 -11.78
C ALA A 380 9.58 -5.07 -11.85
N ILE A 381 9.72 -5.69 -13.04
CA ILE A 381 9.58 -7.15 -13.16
C ILE A 381 10.65 -7.88 -12.35
N ALA A 382 11.90 -7.41 -12.39
CA ALA A 382 12.99 -7.95 -11.59
C ALA A 382 12.72 -7.78 -10.08
N ALA A 383 12.30 -6.59 -9.66
CA ALA A 383 11.98 -6.30 -8.26
C ALA A 383 10.85 -7.19 -7.72
N ILE A 384 9.74 -7.33 -8.46
CA ILE A 384 8.59 -8.17 -8.09
C ILE A 384 8.97 -9.65 -8.08
N ALA A 385 9.77 -10.11 -9.06
CA ALA A 385 10.25 -11.49 -9.12
C ALA A 385 11.15 -11.84 -7.92
N ILE A 386 12.08 -10.96 -7.54
CA ILE A 386 12.95 -11.15 -6.37
C ILE A 386 12.12 -11.25 -5.07
N ILE A 387 11.12 -10.38 -4.89
CA ILE A 387 10.21 -10.44 -3.73
C ILE A 387 9.44 -11.77 -3.72
N SER A 388 8.95 -12.21 -4.88
CA SER A 388 8.21 -13.47 -5.00
C SER A 388 9.08 -14.68 -4.66
N LEU A 389 10.32 -14.72 -5.17
CA LEU A 389 11.30 -15.77 -4.86
C LEU A 389 11.65 -15.83 -3.37
N TYR A 390 11.79 -14.67 -2.71
CA TYR A 390 12.02 -14.57 -1.27
C TYR A 390 10.93 -15.31 -0.47
N PHE A 391 9.64 -15.14 -0.82
CA PHE A 391 8.53 -15.80 -0.11
C PHE A 391 8.36 -17.27 -0.43
N ILE A 392 8.73 -17.71 -1.64
CA ILE A 392 8.74 -19.14 -1.97
C ILE A 392 9.75 -19.86 -1.07
N ARG A 393 10.89 -19.23 -0.78
CA ARG A 393 11.97 -19.87 -0.02
C ARG A 393 11.82 -19.79 1.50
N ILE A 394 11.35 -18.66 2.03
CA ILE A 394 11.33 -18.41 3.48
C ILE A 394 9.98 -18.77 4.07
N LYS A 395 9.95 -19.83 4.89
CA LYS A 395 8.74 -20.27 5.63
C LYS A 395 8.41 -19.38 6.84
N SER A 396 9.36 -18.57 7.33
CA SER A 396 9.20 -17.73 8.53
C SER A 396 10.06 -16.47 8.48
N ALA A 397 9.59 -15.44 7.78
CA ALA A 397 10.14 -14.09 7.87
C ALA A 397 9.72 -13.43 9.20
N ASN A 398 10.57 -12.55 9.72
CA ASN A 398 10.23 -11.72 10.89
C ASN A 398 9.13 -10.71 10.53
N ASN A 399 8.27 -10.36 11.49
CA ASN A 399 7.18 -9.39 11.30
C ASN A 399 7.72 -8.03 10.83
N PHE A 400 8.85 -7.58 11.37
CA PHE A 400 9.51 -6.35 10.94
C PHE A 400 9.82 -6.36 9.43
N SER A 401 10.47 -7.41 8.95
CA SER A 401 10.80 -7.56 7.53
C SER A 401 9.56 -7.63 6.64
N ASN A 402 8.50 -8.30 7.11
CA ASN A 402 7.24 -8.36 6.38
C ASN A 402 6.57 -6.97 6.28
N ILE A 403 6.63 -6.14 7.33
CA ILE A 403 6.12 -4.76 7.29
C ILE A 403 6.89 -3.94 6.25
N PHE A 404 8.22 -4.02 6.22
CA PHE A 404 9.02 -3.32 5.22
C PHE A 404 8.70 -3.77 3.79
N ILE A 405 8.56 -5.07 3.57
CA ILE A 405 8.17 -5.60 2.26
C ILE A 405 6.79 -5.09 1.83
N VAL A 406 5.84 -5.01 2.76
CA VAL A 406 4.51 -4.43 2.50
C VAL A 406 4.62 -2.99 2.04
N VAL A 407 5.38 -2.16 2.76
CA VAL A 407 5.58 -0.74 2.44
C VAL A 407 6.29 -0.60 1.10
N LEU A 408 7.32 -1.41 0.85
CA LEU A 408 8.03 -1.44 -0.43
C LEU A 408 7.10 -1.81 -1.59
N LEU A 409 6.30 -2.88 -1.46
CA LEU A 409 5.34 -3.26 -2.49
C LEU A 409 4.32 -2.16 -2.77
N MET A 410 3.80 -1.48 -1.74
CA MET A 410 2.92 -0.33 -1.94
C MET A 410 3.61 0.79 -2.72
N SER A 411 4.87 1.09 -2.39
CA SER A 411 5.66 2.08 -3.13
C SER A 411 5.83 1.70 -4.59
N ILE A 412 6.21 0.45 -4.88
CA ILE A 412 6.36 -0.08 -6.24
C ILE A 412 5.05 0.05 -7.03
N ILE A 413 3.91 -0.32 -6.43
CA ILE A 413 2.59 -0.19 -7.05
C ILE A 413 2.33 1.28 -7.40
N THR A 414 2.55 2.20 -6.45
CA THR A 414 2.32 3.64 -6.70
C THR A 414 3.24 4.21 -7.77
N THR A 415 4.52 3.81 -7.82
CA THR A 415 5.45 4.21 -8.88
C THR A 415 4.95 3.73 -10.24
N LEU A 416 4.57 2.45 -10.36
CA LEU A 416 4.03 1.88 -11.61
C LEU A 416 2.77 2.62 -12.08
N LEU A 417 1.83 2.88 -11.17
CA LEU A 417 0.60 3.60 -11.50
C LEU A 417 0.89 5.03 -11.94
N ILE A 418 1.78 5.76 -11.26
CA ILE A 418 2.10 7.15 -11.61
C ILE A 418 2.77 7.26 -12.98
N PHE A 419 3.71 6.36 -13.29
CA PHE A 419 4.30 6.30 -14.63
C PHE A 419 3.27 5.96 -15.71
N ALA A 420 2.39 4.99 -15.46
CA ALA A 420 1.35 4.64 -16.43
C ALA A 420 0.36 5.79 -16.65
N VAL A 421 -0.04 6.49 -15.58
CA VAL A 421 -0.88 7.70 -15.68
C VAL A 421 -0.16 8.80 -16.46
N ASN A 422 1.12 9.04 -16.17
CA ASN A 422 1.91 10.04 -16.87
C ASN A 422 1.92 9.77 -18.38
N HIS A 423 2.25 8.54 -18.78
CA HIS A 423 2.30 8.16 -20.19
C HIS A 423 0.95 8.33 -20.90
N LEU A 424 -0.14 7.99 -20.21
CA LEU A 424 -1.51 8.15 -20.72
C LEU A 424 -1.92 9.62 -20.87
N LEU A 425 -1.42 10.53 -20.02
CA LEU A 425 -1.69 11.96 -20.13
C LEU A 425 -0.90 12.63 -21.26
N ILE A 426 0.35 12.23 -21.49
CA ILE A 426 1.23 12.81 -22.52
C ILE A 426 0.86 12.33 -23.92
N GLU A 427 0.19 11.17 -24.04
CA GLU A 427 -0.25 10.61 -25.31
C GLU A 427 -0.72 11.70 -26.28
N LYS A 428 -0.30 11.61 -27.54
CA LYS A 428 -0.50 12.62 -28.58
C LYS A 428 -1.93 13.18 -28.67
N SER A 429 -2.93 12.34 -28.40
CA SER A 429 -4.35 12.72 -28.40
C SER A 429 -4.76 13.63 -27.24
N ASN A 430 -4.06 13.53 -26.09
CA ASN A 430 -4.34 14.26 -24.87
C ASN A 430 -3.38 15.44 -24.65
N ALA A 431 -2.10 15.29 -25.02
CA ALA A 431 -1.07 16.33 -24.93
C ALA A 431 -1.06 17.08 -23.58
N ASN A 432 -1.25 16.35 -22.48
CA ASN A 432 -1.31 16.88 -21.13
C ASN A 432 0.04 16.67 -20.41
N TYR A 433 0.85 17.72 -20.41
CA TYR A 433 2.21 17.70 -19.86
C TYR A 433 2.29 18.15 -18.39
N LEU A 434 1.17 18.15 -17.64
CA LEU A 434 1.12 18.67 -16.27
C LEU A 434 2.25 18.15 -15.36
N PHE A 435 2.60 16.86 -15.47
CA PHE A 435 3.63 16.23 -14.64
C PHE A 435 5.07 16.60 -15.01
N TYR A 436 5.29 17.33 -16.11
CA TYR A 436 6.59 17.92 -16.50
C TYR A 436 6.70 19.41 -16.20
N VAL A 437 5.57 20.11 -16.08
CA VAL A 437 5.52 21.58 -15.94
C VAL A 437 5.46 22.04 -14.48
N ILE A 438 5.55 21.12 -13.52
CA ILE A 438 5.67 21.51 -12.11
C ILE A 438 6.95 22.33 -11.97
N ASN A 439 6.84 23.51 -11.34
CA ASN A 439 7.91 24.47 -11.12
C ASN A 439 8.95 23.94 -10.09
N SER A 440 9.47 22.75 -10.35
CA SER A 440 10.51 22.05 -9.62
C SER A 440 11.36 21.28 -10.63
N ASN A 441 12.68 21.28 -10.43
CA ASN A 441 13.63 20.57 -11.31
C ASN A 441 13.45 19.04 -11.35
N ILE A 442 12.47 18.49 -10.63
CA ILE A 442 12.21 17.06 -10.49
C ILE A 442 10.74 16.78 -10.84
N SER A 443 10.50 15.88 -11.80
CA SER A 443 9.16 15.43 -12.18
C SER A 443 8.52 14.54 -11.09
N ILE A 444 7.18 14.45 -11.06
CA ILE A 444 6.46 13.59 -10.09
C ILE A 444 6.93 12.13 -10.17
N HIS A 445 7.16 11.61 -11.38
CA HIS A 445 7.58 10.23 -11.57
C HIS A 445 8.99 9.98 -10.99
N ALA A 446 9.90 10.96 -11.05
CA ALA A 446 11.21 10.90 -10.41
C ALA A 446 11.09 10.92 -8.88
N ILE A 447 10.20 11.76 -8.32
CA ILE A 447 9.90 11.77 -6.87
C ILE A 447 9.48 10.37 -6.40
N MET A 448 8.64 9.69 -7.17
CA MET A 448 8.19 8.34 -6.81
C MET A 448 9.29 7.29 -6.84
N ILE A 449 10.26 7.40 -7.76
CA ILE A 449 11.44 6.53 -7.76
C ILE A 449 12.31 6.81 -6.53
N VAL A 450 12.50 8.09 -6.17
CA VAL A 450 13.23 8.48 -4.95
C VAL A 450 12.56 7.89 -3.70
N VAL A 451 11.23 7.98 -3.59
CA VAL A 451 10.50 7.38 -2.46
C VAL A 451 10.69 5.86 -2.40
N THR A 452 10.57 5.16 -3.54
CA THR A 452 10.78 3.71 -3.58
C THR A 452 12.23 3.32 -3.24
N PHE A 453 13.20 4.07 -3.74
CA PHE A 453 14.61 3.88 -3.41
C PHE A 453 14.87 4.12 -1.92
N THR A 454 14.40 5.23 -1.35
CA THR A 454 14.61 5.56 0.07
C THR A 454 14.02 4.50 1.00
N ILE A 455 12.83 3.98 0.71
CA ILE A 455 12.24 2.86 1.47
C ILE A 455 13.14 1.62 1.41
N SER A 456 13.65 1.28 0.21
CA SER A 456 14.56 0.14 0.04
C SER A 456 15.89 0.33 0.79
N LEU A 457 16.42 1.55 0.81
CA LEU A 457 17.65 1.92 1.50
C LEU A 457 17.47 1.87 3.02
N ILE A 458 16.37 2.39 3.56
CA ILE A 458 16.04 2.29 4.99
C ILE A 458 15.95 0.82 5.41
N PHE A 459 15.35 -0.04 4.57
CA PHE A 459 15.29 -1.47 4.84
C PHE A 459 16.69 -2.10 4.87
N LEU A 460 17.58 -1.72 3.94
CA LEU A 460 18.97 -2.17 3.93
C LEU A 460 19.72 -1.73 5.20
N LEU A 461 19.69 -0.43 5.51
CA LEU A 461 20.35 0.15 6.69
C LEU A 461 19.86 -0.49 7.99
N SER A 462 18.55 -0.76 8.09
CA SER A 462 17.96 -1.44 9.25
C SER A 462 18.51 -2.87 9.44
N ASN A 463 18.67 -3.64 8.36
CA ASN A 463 19.24 -4.99 8.44
C ASN A 463 20.75 -4.97 8.74
N ILE A 464 21.50 -3.98 8.23
CA ILE A 464 22.92 -3.79 8.54
C ILE A 464 23.10 -3.41 10.01
N SER A 465 22.29 -2.48 10.53
CA SER A 465 22.28 -2.12 11.95
C SER A 465 21.98 -3.33 12.84
N TYR A 466 21.01 -4.16 12.45
CA TYR A 466 20.71 -5.39 13.19
C TYR A 466 21.86 -6.42 13.13
N LEU A 467 22.52 -6.56 11.98
CA LEU A 467 23.68 -7.43 11.82
C LEU A 467 24.86 -6.97 12.69
N THR A 468 25.17 -5.67 12.68
CA THR A 468 26.25 -5.09 13.50
C THR A 468 25.98 -5.25 14.99
N HIS A 469 24.72 -5.07 15.43
CA HIS A 469 24.32 -5.34 16.81
C HIS A 469 24.55 -6.81 17.21
N ILE A 470 24.19 -7.77 16.35
CA ILE A 470 24.44 -9.20 16.62
C ILE A 470 25.93 -9.49 16.70
N LEU A 471 26.74 -8.98 15.77
CA LEU A 471 28.19 -9.20 15.77
C LEU A 471 28.83 -8.65 17.03
N PHE A 472 28.43 -7.46 17.48
CA PHE A 472 28.90 -6.86 18.73
C PHE A 472 28.53 -7.72 19.94
N ARG A 473 27.28 -8.20 20.02
CA ARG A 473 26.82 -9.07 21.11
C ARG A 473 27.57 -10.41 21.15
N VAL A 474 27.82 -11.02 19.99
CA VAL A 474 28.57 -12.28 19.91
C VAL A 474 30.02 -12.07 20.37
N LYS A 475 30.68 -10.99 19.91
CA LYS A 475 32.03 -10.65 20.34
C LYS A 475 32.12 -10.42 21.85
N ASN A 476 31.18 -9.68 22.43
CA ASN A 476 31.15 -9.45 23.88
C ASN A 476 30.92 -10.75 24.67
N ASN A 477 30.02 -11.62 24.22
CA ASN A 477 29.79 -12.91 24.87
C ASN A 477 31.03 -13.83 24.79
N GLN A 478 31.76 -13.80 23.66
CA GLN A 478 33.03 -14.53 23.55
C GLN A 478 34.10 -14.00 24.51
N LEU A 479 34.20 -12.68 24.68
CA LEU A 479 35.11 -12.05 25.64
C LEU A 479 34.76 -12.42 27.09
N ILE A 480 33.47 -12.42 27.45
CA ILE A 480 32.99 -12.82 28.78
C ILE A 480 33.31 -14.30 29.07
N ASN A 481 33.01 -15.19 28.12
CA ASN A 481 33.34 -16.61 28.26
C ASN A 481 34.86 -16.84 28.39
N GLN A 482 35.68 -16.06 27.67
CA GLN A 482 37.14 -16.14 27.81
C GLN A 482 37.63 -15.66 29.18
N SER A 483 37.00 -14.62 29.78
CA SER A 483 37.32 -14.20 31.14
C SER A 483 36.90 -15.22 32.20
N GLU A 484 35.73 -15.84 32.09
CA GLU A 484 35.29 -16.88 33.04
C GLU A 484 36.19 -18.13 33.00
N ILE A 485 36.66 -18.52 31.81
CA ILE A 485 37.62 -19.62 31.64
C ILE A 485 38.99 -19.27 32.25
N LYS A 486 39.42 -18.00 32.21
CA LYS A 486 40.65 -17.58 32.90
C LYS A 486 40.51 -17.63 34.42
N VAL A 487 39.44 -17.05 34.98
CA VAL A 487 39.20 -17.03 36.44
C VAL A 487 39.09 -18.45 37.02
N SER A 488 38.37 -19.34 36.34
CA SER A 488 38.25 -20.76 36.76
C SER A 488 39.55 -21.56 36.70
N LYS A 489 40.51 -21.16 35.84
CA LYS A 489 41.85 -21.76 35.81
C LYS A 489 42.73 -21.23 36.95
N GLU A 490 42.63 -19.94 37.26
CA GLU A 490 43.34 -19.33 38.39
C GLU A 490 42.87 -19.95 39.72
N PHE A 491 41.55 -20.09 39.93
CA PHE A 491 40.99 -20.77 41.11
C PHE A 491 41.34 -22.26 41.24
N ARG A 492 41.74 -22.94 40.16
CA ARG A 492 42.20 -24.33 40.19
C ARG A 492 43.68 -24.48 40.54
N ASN A 493 44.47 -23.44 40.33
CA ASN A 493 45.90 -23.44 40.65
C ASN A 493 46.19 -22.98 42.08
N GLU A 494 45.19 -22.41 42.78
CA GLU A 494 45.27 -22.00 44.19
C GLU A 494 44.77 -23.07 45.19
N LYS A 495 44.37 -24.25 44.71
CA LYS A 495 44.09 -25.45 45.51
C LYS A 495 45.14 -26.51 45.23
#